data_AF-A0A354HDS6-F1
#
_entry.id   AF-A0A354HDS6-F1
#
_cell.length_a   1.000
_cell.length_b   1.000
_cell.length_c   1.000
_cell.angle_alpha   90.00
_cell.angle_beta   90.00
_cell.angle_gamma   90.00
#
_symmetry.space_group_name_H-M   'P 1'
#
loop_
_entity.id
_entity.type
_entity.pdbx_description
1 polymer ?
#
loop_
_entity_poly.entity_id
_entity_poly.type
_entity_poly.pdbx_seq_one_letter_code
_entity_poly.pdbx_strand_id
1 'polypeptide(L)'
;MTEKEKTAPNELAATSSEQSSTDKSIITNDDKKVKWLSDEKKIDEPLFCKNFCERSELRYIDGQFYSIDGMENHTKIRSEIARLLEANGVTSGIAKKTNSLFDALALFCHSAPIKPRDDEIHVLNGVIKVDGKIGEPPTFIPEKRFCVNRLCVEYDPDIWKHCYYPGHFMDFLCGLLELDDIMTLQEYLGYCMIPSTKGQAALFIIGNGGEGKSRIGVMIKDLFGS
;
A
#
# COMPACT_ATOMS: atom_id res chain seq x y z
N MET A 1 -40.31 15.20 66.77
CA MET A 1 -40.48 16.67 66.79
C MET A 1 -39.53 17.23 65.75
N THR A 2 -40.00 17.42 64.51
CA THR A 2 -40.64 18.65 63.94
C THR A 2 -39.57 19.66 63.53
N GLU A 3 -39.23 19.76 62.24
CA GLU A 3 -39.88 20.55 61.17
C GLU A 3 -39.57 22.06 61.22
N LYS A 4 -39.21 22.60 60.03
CA LYS A 4 -39.44 23.96 59.50
C LYS A 4 -38.56 25.09 60.07
N GLU A 5 -38.20 26.16 59.36
CA GLU A 5 -38.63 26.68 58.06
C GLU A 5 -37.61 27.69 57.49
N LYS A 6 -37.75 27.92 56.19
CA LYS A 6 -37.33 29.01 55.28
C LYS A 6 -37.01 30.37 55.92
N THR A 7 -36.21 31.20 55.23
CA THR A 7 -36.68 32.36 54.40
C THR A 7 -35.48 32.99 53.66
N ALA A 8 -35.64 33.29 52.35
CA ALA A 8 -34.80 34.25 51.60
C ALA A 8 -35.29 35.70 51.88
N PRO A 9 -34.66 36.78 51.37
CA PRO A 9 -35.02 37.21 50.01
C PRO A 9 -33.95 38.02 49.21
N ASN A 10 -34.26 38.16 47.90
CA ASN A 10 -34.08 39.30 46.98
C ASN A 10 -32.69 39.89 46.63
N GLU A 11 -32.42 40.43 45.43
CA GLU A 11 -33.00 40.43 44.07
C GLU A 11 -32.04 41.29 43.18
N LEU A 12 -32.32 41.34 41.86
CA LEU A 12 -31.71 42.16 40.77
C LEU A 12 -30.73 41.36 39.88
N ALA A 13 -31.14 40.82 38.72
CA ALA A 13 -31.44 41.50 37.43
C ALA A 13 -30.19 42.21 36.86
N ALA A 14 -29.79 42.15 35.58
CA ALA A 14 -30.37 41.63 34.35
C ALA A 14 -29.25 41.47 33.28
N THR A 15 -29.45 40.50 32.39
CA THR A 15 -29.15 40.45 30.94
C THR A 15 -28.10 41.38 30.27
N SER A 16 -27.16 40.69 29.61
CA SER A 16 -26.71 40.85 28.20
C SER A 16 -26.01 42.14 27.75
N SER A 17 -24.71 42.02 27.44
CA SER A 17 -24.13 42.39 26.14
C SER A 17 -22.61 42.16 26.15
N GLU A 18 -22.15 41.00 25.69
CA GLU A 18 -20.76 40.85 25.25
C GLU A 18 -20.76 40.63 23.73
N GLN A 19 -20.56 41.72 23.01
CA GLN A 19 -20.10 41.72 21.64
C GLN A 19 -18.63 41.26 21.64
N SER A 20 -18.38 39.99 21.35
CA SER A 20 -17.04 39.53 20.97
C SER A 20 -16.86 39.77 19.47
N SER A 21 -16.26 40.92 19.17
CA SER A 21 -15.47 41.14 17.98
C SER A 21 -14.35 40.08 17.91
N THR A 22 -14.47 39.14 16.99
CA THR A 22 -13.31 38.35 16.55
C THR A 22 -13.07 38.62 15.07
N ASP A 23 -11.89 39.17 14.87
CA ASP A 23 -11.32 39.65 13.64
C ASP A 23 -11.19 38.56 12.58
N LYS A 24 -11.31 39.01 11.33
CA LYS A 24 -11.16 38.22 10.12
C LYS A 24 -9.74 37.65 10.04
N SER A 25 -9.63 36.32 10.00
CA SER A 25 -8.61 35.67 9.18
C SER A 25 -9.32 34.80 8.15
N ILE A 26 -9.71 35.44 7.06
CA ILE A 26 -9.96 34.74 5.81
C ILE A 26 -8.60 34.14 5.45
N ILE A 27 -8.44 32.84 5.68
CA ILE A 27 -7.32 32.07 5.14
C ILE A 27 -7.53 32.09 3.63
N THR A 28 -6.93 33.09 2.98
CA THR A 28 -6.72 33.05 1.54
C THR A 28 -5.83 31.84 1.30
N ASN A 29 -6.39 30.82 0.64
CA ASN A 29 -5.61 29.79 -0.03
C ASN A 29 -4.73 30.51 -1.05
N ASP A 30 -3.56 30.94 -0.59
CA ASP A 30 -2.59 31.61 -1.42
C ASP A 30 -2.05 30.56 -2.40
N ASP A 31 -2.35 30.80 -3.67
CA ASP A 31 -1.96 29.99 -4.81
C ASP A 31 -0.46 29.69 -4.75
N LYS A 32 -0.08 28.50 -4.26
CA LYS A 32 1.27 27.98 -4.47
C LYS A 32 1.43 27.74 -5.97
N LYS A 33 1.90 28.77 -6.68
CA LYS A 33 2.24 28.74 -8.11
C LYS A 33 3.05 27.48 -8.39
N VAL A 34 2.46 26.58 -9.15
CA VAL A 34 3.07 25.30 -9.48
C VAL A 34 4.26 25.55 -10.40
N LYS A 35 5.47 25.28 -9.88
CA LYS A 35 6.71 25.72 -10.52
C LYS A 35 6.94 25.13 -11.92
N TRP A 36 6.38 23.96 -12.20
CA TRP A 36 6.52 23.29 -13.50
C TRP A 36 5.55 23.83 -14.58
N LEU A 37 4.66 24.76 -14.25
CA LEU A 37 3.72 25.33 -15.21
C LEU A 37 3.96 26.84 -15.35
N SER A 38 4.24 27.28 -16.58
CA SER A 38 4.39 28.71 -16.87
C SER A 38 3.04 29.44 -16.83
N ASP A 39 3.09 30.77 -16.77
CA ASP A 39 1.89 31.63 -16.86
C ASP A 39 1.16 31.44 -18.20
N GLU A 40 1.87 31.06 -19.26
CA GLU A 40 1.32 30.69 -20.57
C GLU A 40 0.84 29.22 -20.66
N LYS A 41 0.73 28.51 -19.52
CA LYS A 41 0.35 27.09 -19.46
C LYS A 41 1.28 26.14 -20.25
N LYS A 42 2.54 26.53 -20.41
CA LYS A 42 3.59 25.64 -20.93
C LYS A 42 4.16 24.81 -19.79
N ILE A 43 4.30 23.51 -20.02
CA ILE A 43 4.80 22.56 -19.03
C ILE A 43 6.33 22.50 -19.16
N ASP A 44 7.02 22.78 -18.07
CA ASP A 44 8.42 22.42 -17.87
C ASP A 44 8.47 20.94 -17.53
N GLU A 45 8.71 20.11 -18.54
CA GLU A 45 8.72 18.65 -18.43
C GLU A 45 9.77 18.14 -17.42
N PRO A 46 11.04 18.58 -17.46
CA PRO A 46 12.02 18.21 -16.43
C PRO A 46 11.57 18.51 -15.00
N LEU A 47 11.00 19.70 -14.77
CA LEU A 47 10.57 20.10 -13.44
C LEU A 47 9.30 19.36 -12.99
N PHE A 48 8.41 19.05 -13.93
CA PHE A 48 7.25 18.19 -13.67
C PHE A 48 7.71 16.79 -13.25
N CYS A 49 8.58 16.16 -14.05
CA CYS A 49 9.07 14.81 -13.77
C CYS A 49 9.83 14.75 -12.44
N LYS A 50 10.68 15.73 -12.15
CA LYS A 50 11.39 15.82 -10.87
C LYS A 50 10.40 15.89 -9.70
N ASN A 51 9.41 16.79 -9.78
CA ASN A 51 8.41 16.93 -8.72
C ASN A 51 7.57 15.67 -8.53
N PHE A 52 7.24 14.97 -9.63
CA PHE A 52 6.45 13.75 -9.60
C PHE A 52 7.25 12.56 -9.04
N CYS A 53 8.50 12.35 -9.48
CA CYS A 53 9.35 11.28 -8.94
C CYS A 53 9.63 11.50 -7.44
N GLU A 54 9.91 12.73 -7.00
CA GLU A 54 10.22 13.04 -5.59
C GLU A 54 9.03 12.83 -4.67
N ARG A 55 7.81 13.22 -5.08
CA ARG A 55 6.62 13.10 -4.24
C ARG A 55 6.21 11.64 -3.99
N SER A 56 6.52 10.76 -4.93
CA SER A 56 6.04 9.38 -4.93
C SER A 56 7.16 8.35 -4.76
N GLU A 57 8.41 8.81 -4.54
CA GLU A 57 9.63 7.97 -4.51
C GLU A 57 9.70 6.97 -5.68
N LEU A 58 9.22 7.38 -6.85
CA LEU A 58 9.03 6.50 -7.99
C LEU A 58 10.37 6.12 -8.61
N ARG A 59 10.49 4.85 -8.99
CA ARG A 59 11.57 4.33 -9.80
C ARG A 59 11.00 3.57 -10.99
N TYR A 60 11.67 3.65 -12.12
CA TYR A 60 11.34 2.91 -13.33
C TYR A 60 12.39 1.84 -13.58
N ILE A 61 12.01 0.57 -13.41
CA ILE A 61 12.89 -0.59 -13.45
C ILE A 61 12.26 -1.62 -14.38
N ASP A 62 13.03 -2.11 -15.36
CA ASP A 62 12.62 -3.18 -16.28
C ASP A 62 11.24 -2.99 -16.93
N GLY A 63 10.93 -1.76 -17.34
CA GLY A 63 9.70 -1.43 -18.05
C GLY A 63 8.52 -1.02 -17.16
N GLN A 64 8.72 -1.03 -15.84
CA GLN A 64 7.65 -0.89 -14.85
C GLN A 64 7.98 0.16 -13.78
N PHE A 65 6.96 0.89 -13.33
CA PHE A 65 7.08 1.83 -12.21
C PHE A 65 6.90 1.14 -10.85
N TYR A 66 7.71 1.55 -9.89
CA TYR A 66 7.68 1.09 -8.50
C TYR A 66 7.73 2.27 -7.54
N SER A 67 6.91 2.23 -6.50
CA SER A 67 6.97 3.14 -5.35
C SER A 67 7.38 2.37 -4.10
N ILE A 68 7.38 3.03 -2.94
CA ILE A 68 7.55 2.36 -1.65
C ILE A 68 6.46 1.28 -1.41
N ASP A 69 5.30 1.43 -2.04
CA ASP A 69 4.16 0.50 -1.96
C ASP A 69 4.24 -0.66 -2.97
N GLY A 70 5.32 -0.74 -3.75
CA GLY A 70 5.53 -1.81 -4.74
C GLY A 70 5.20 -1.37 -6.16
N MET A 71 4.74 -2.31 -6.98
CA MET A 71 4.49 -2.08 -8.41
C MET A 71 3.29 -1.15 -8.64
N GLU A 72 3.49 -0.07 -9.40
CA GLU A 72 2.43 0.90 -9.68
C GLU A 72 1.69 0.64 -10.98
N ASN A 73 0.37 0.83 -10.97
CA ASN A 73 -0.42 0.65 -12.18
C ASN A 73 -0.17 1.81 -13.17
N HIS A 74 0.24 1.48 -14.40
CA HIS A 74 0.49 2.44 -15.47
C HIS A 74 -0.71 3.33 -15.83
N THR A 75 -1.94 2.82 -15.73
CA THR A 75 -3.17 3.59 -15.95
C THR A 75 -3.42 4.55 -14.80
N LYS A 76 -3.15 4.13 -13.55
CA LYS A 76 -3.24 5.00 -12.36
C LYS A 76 -2.29 6.18 -12.45
N ILE A 77 -1.03 5.95 -12.84
CA ILE A 77 -0.04 7.02 -13.04
C ILE A 77 -0.52 8.00 -14.11
N ARG A 78 -0.97 7.52 -15.28
CA ARG A 78 -1.51 8.39 -16.34
C ARG A 78 -2.72 9.20 -15.86
N SER A 79 -3.62 8.58 -15.11
CA SER A 79 -4.79 9.25 -14.54
C SER A 79 -4.37 10.34 -13.55
N GLU A 80 -3.35 10.09 -12.73
CA GLU A 80 -2.83 11.08 -11.78
C GLU A 80 -2.17 12.26 -12.50
N ILE A 81 -1.37 12.00 -13.54
CA ILE A 81 -0.79 13.03 -14.40
C ILE A 81 -1.91 13.88 -15.02
N ALA A 82 -2.92 13.26 -15.64
CA ALA A 82 -4.03 13.98 -16.25
C ALA A 82 -4.77 14.87 -15.23
N ARG A 83 -5.07 14.34 -14.05
CA ARG A 83 -5.71 15.07 -12.95
C ARG A 83 -4.86 16.26 -12.50
N LEU A 84 -3.54 16.09 -12.40
CA LEU A 84 -2.63 17.19 -12.03
C LEU A 84 -2.60 18.28 -13.11
N LEU A 85 -2.64 17.92 -14.39
CA LEU A 85 -2.72 18.89 -15.48
C LEU A 85 -4.02 19.69 -15.42
N GLU A 86 -5.16 19.02 -15.28
CA GLU A 86 -6.49 19.64 -15.18
C GLU A 86 -6.59 20.58 -13.97
N ALA A 87 -6.17 20.11 -12.79
CA ALA A 87 -6.18 20.90 -11.57
C ALA A 87 -5.34 22.18 -11.66
N ASN A 88 -4.37 22.24 -12.57
CA ASN A 88 -3.52 23.41 -12.80
C ASN A 88 -3.93 24.23 -14.03
N GLY A 89 -5.13 24.00 -14.57
CA GLY A 89 -5.73 24.80 -15.64
C GLY A 89 -5.23 24.47 -17.04
N VAL A 90 -4.68 23.27 -17.26
CA VAL A 90 -4.44 22.75 -18.61
C VAL A 90 -5.74 22.18 -19.16
N THR A 91 -6.31 22.83 -20.17
CA THR A 91 -7.66 22.49 -20.69
C THR A 91 -7.65 21.80 -22.06
N SER A 92 -6.49 21.71 -22.71
CA SER A 92 -6.39 21.20 -24.08
C SER A 92 -5.29 20.15 -24.22
N GLY A 93 -5.51 19.18 -25.11
CA GLY A 93 -4.52 18.16 -25.47
C GLY A 93 -4.02 17.31 -24.29
N ILE A 94 -4.86 17.12 -23.27
CA ILE A 94 -4.51 16.41 -22.02
C ILE A 94 -3.96 15.02 -22.32
N ALA A 95 -4.67 14.22 -23.13
CA ALA A 95 -4.22 12.86 -23.48
C ALA A 95 -2.80 12.83 -24.07
N LYS A 96 -2.50 13.72 -25.03
CA LYS A 96 -1.17 13.80 -25.64
C LYS A 96 -0.11 14.23 -24.62
N LYS A 97 -0.40 15.24 -23.80
CA LYS A 97 0.51 15.73 -22.76
C LYS A 97 0.76 14.67 -21.70
N THR A 98 -0.28 13.97 -21.24
CA THR A 98 -0.19 12.88 -20.28
C THR A 98 0.72 11.77 -20.77
N ASN A 99 0.58 11.33 -22.02
CA ASN A 99 1.45 10.29 -22.57
C ASN A 99 2.90 10.78 -22.72
N SER A 100 3.10 12.01 -23.21
CA SER A 100 4.45 12.61 -23.29
C SER A 100 5.13 12.67 -21.93
N LEU A 101 4.41 13.13 -20.90
CA LEU A 101 4.94 13.22 -19.53
C LEU A 101 5.15 11.86 -18.89
N PHE A 102 4.31 10.87 -19.19
CA PHE A 102 4.50 9.49 -18.73
C PHE A 102 5.80 8.89 -19.29
N ASP A 103 6.04 9.08 -20.59
CA ASP A 103 7.26 8.59 -21.25
C ASP A 103 8.49 9.33 -20.73
N ALA A 104 8.41 10.64 -20.55
CA ALA A 104 9.47 11.43 -19.91
C ALA A 104 9.73 10.98 -18.47
N LEU A 105 8.67 10.70 -17.70
CA LEU A 105 8.78 10.21 -16.32
C LEU A 105 9.53 8.87 -16.26
N ALA A 106 9.32 7.98 -17.23
CA ALA A 106 10.04 6.70 -17.31
C ALA A 106 11.54 6.91 -17.49
N LEU A 107 11.95 7.90 -18.30
CA LEU A 107 13.35 8.27 -18.48
C LEU A 107 13.94 8.92 -17.22
N PHE A 108 13.18 9.81 -16.57
CA PHE A 108 13.63 10.55 -15.38
C PHE A 108 13.75 9.68 -14.14
N CYS A 109 12.78 8.80 -13.90
CA CYS A 109 12.81 7.91 -12.74
C CYS A 109 13.59 6.61 -13.03
N HIS A 110 14.26 6.47 -14.19
CA HIS A 110 14.99 5.25 -14.56
C HIS A 110 16.02 4.88 -13.49
N SER A 111 16.02 3.60 -13.09
CA SER A 111 16.94 3.06 -12.10
C SER A 111 17.50 1.73 -12.58
N ALA A 112 18.73 1.42 -12.16
CA ALA A 112 19.32 0.12 -12.40
C ALA A 112 18.46 -0.99 -11.76
N PRO A 113 18.46 -2.21 -12.32
CA PRO A 113 17.77 -3.34 -11.72
C PRO A 113 18.15 -3.53 -10.26
N ILE A 114 17.15 -3.69 -9.40
CA ILE A 114 17.36 -3.89 -7.97
C ILE A 114 17.26 -5.38 -7.69
N LYS A 115 18.33 -5.95 -7.14
CA LYS A 115 18.32 -7.33 -6.69
C LYS A 115 17.43 -7.44 -5.43
N PRO A 116 16.36 -8.25 -5.46
CA PRO A 116 15.57 -8.50 -4.27
C PRO A 116 16.38 -9.16 -3.17
N ARG A 117 15.93 -8.96 -1.92
CA ARG A 117 16.53 -9.58 -0.74
C ARG A 117 15.88 -10.93 -0.50
N ASP A 118 16.69 -11.98 -0.42
CA ASP A 118 16.23 -13.35 -0.16
C ASP A 118 16.00 -13.61 1.34
N ASP A 119 16.41 -12.68 2.20
CA ASP A 119 16.19 -12.70 3.65
C ASP A 119 14.97 -11.85 4.10
N GLU A 120 14.15 -11.37 3.16
CA GLU A 120 13.03 -10.45 3.39
C GLU A 120 11.81 -10.79 2.53
N ILE A 121 10.65 -10.89 3.17
CA ILE A 121 9.33 -10.95 2.52
C ILE A 121 8.66 -9.60 2.73
N HIS A 122 8.41 -8.88 1.65
CA HIS A 122 7.80 -7.55 1.71
C HIS A 122 6.28 -7.66 1.58
N VAL A 123 5.54 -7.15 2.57
CA VAL A 123 4.07 -7.17 2.67
C VAL A 123 3.51 -5.76 2.66
N LEU A 124 2.19 -5.56 2.50
CA LEU A 124 1.59 -4.24 2.38
C LEU A 124 1.89 -3.31 3.56
N ASN A 125 2.07 -3.86 4.76
CA ASN A 125 2.25 -3.12 6.00
C ASN A 125 3.66 -3.25 6.63
N GLY A 126 4.65 -3.81 5.92
CA GLY A 126 6.01 -3.93 6.46
C GLY A 126 6.89 -4.95 5.75
N VAL A 127 7.82 -5.52 6.51
CA VAL A 127 8.78 -6.54 6.07
C VAL A 127 8.85 -7.66 7.12
N ILE A 128 8.75 -8.90 6.66
CA ILE A 128 8.97 -10.09 7.48
C ILE A 128 10.37 -10.62 7.17
N LYS A 129 11.19 -10.86 8.20
CA LYS A 129 12.50 -11.49 8.04
C LYS A 129 12.35 -12.99 7.89
N VAL A 130 13.14 -13.59 7.00
CA VAL A 130 13.26 -15.06 6.90
C VAL A 130 14.29 -15.54 7.93
N ASP A 131 14.02 -15.24 9.21
CA ASP A 131 14.88 -15.55 10.36
C ASP A 131 14.21 -16.48 11.39
N GLY A 132 12.93 -16.79 11.17
CA GLY A 132 12.14 -17.61 12.06
C GLY A 132 12.69 -19.01 12.19
N LYS A 133 12.68 -19.51 13.43
CA LYS A 133 12.83 -20.94 13.72
C LYS A 133 11.46 -21.59 13.69
N ILE A 134 11.42 -22.90 13.41
CA ILE A 134 10.18 -23.67 13.47
C ILE A 134 9.55 -23.49 14.86
N GLY A 135 8.31 -23.01 14.90
CA GLY A 135 7.55 -22.78 16.13
C GLY A 135 7.76 -21.40 16.79
N GLU A 136 8.57 -20.52 16.21
CA GLU A 136 8.75 -19.13 16.67
C GLU A 136 8.21 -18.14 15.62
N PRO A 137 7.59 -17.01 16.04
CA PRO A 137 7.18 -15.98 15.11
C PRO A 137 8.40 -15.35 14.42
N PRO A 138 8.30 -15.02 13.11
CA PRO A 138 9.37 -14.32 12.41
C PRO A 138 9.49 -12.87 12.91
N THR A 139 10.66 -12.26 12.71
CA THR A 139 10.82 -10.83 13.00
C THR A 139 10.01 -9.99 12.02
N PHE A 140 9.16 -9.10 12.53
CA PHE A 140 8.41 -8.14 11.74
C PHE A 140 8.95 -6.71 11.90
N ILE A 141 9.14 -6.03 10.77
CA ILE A 141 9.58 -4.64 10.68
C ILE A 141 8.44 -3.82 10.07
N PRO A 142 7.77 -2.94 10.84
CA PRO A 142 6.64 -2.15 10.34
C PRO A 142 7.03 -1.12 9.26
N GLU A 143 8.29 -0.71 9.23
CA GLU A 143 8.78 0.26 8.25
C GLU A 143 8.86 -0.36 6.85
N LYS A 144 8.12 0.23 5.91
CA LYS A 144 8.20 -0.20 4.50
C LYS A 144 9.57 0.14 3.95
N ARG A 145 10.14 -0.83 3.23
CA ARG A 145 11.37 -0.67 2.45
C ARG A 145 11.08 -0.84 0.98
N PHE A 146 11.78 -0.07 0.14
CA PHE A 146 11.64 -0.16 -1.31
C PHE A 146 11.99 -1.58 -1.78
N CYS A 147 11.15 -2.16 -2.63
CA CYS A 147 11.33 -3.50 -3.20
C CYS A 147 10.57 -3.62 -4.52
N VAL A 148 10.90 -4.66 -5.30
CA VAL A 148 10.23 -4.96 -6.58
C VAL A 148 9.26 -6.14 -6.48
N ASN A 149 9.17 -6.78 -5.31
CA ASN A 149 8.46 -8.04 -5.06
C ASN A 149 7.53 -7.95 -3.84
N ARG A 150 6.85 -6.81 -3.64
CA ARG A 150 5.88 -6.66 -2.54
C ARG A 150 4.64 -7.52 -2.81
N LEU A 151 4.25 -8.30 -1.81
CA LEU A 151 3.01 -9.08 -1.82
C LEU A 151 1.82 -8.20 -1.45
N CYS A 152 0.69 -8.43 -2.10
CA CYS A 152 -0.59 -7.73 -1.87
C CYS A 152 -1.34 -8.26 -0.64
N VAL A 153 -0.64 -8.47 0.47
CA VAL A 153 -1.20 -8.98 1.73
C VAL A 153 -0.68 -8.17 2.91
N GLU A 154 -1.50 -7.97 3.94
CA GLU A 154 -1.07 -7.42 5.23
C GLU A 154 -0.69 -8.56 6.20
N TYR A 155 0.36 -8.36 6.99
CA TYR A 155 0.77 -9.31 8.02
C TYR A 155 0.34 -8.84 9.40
N ASP A 156 -0.28 -9.72 10.17
CA ASP A 156 -0.57 -9.47 11.58
C ASP A 156 0.61 -9.96 12.44
N PRO A 157 1.40 -9.05 13.05
CA PRO A 157 2.53 -9.44 13.88
C PRO A 157 2.12 -10.12 15.18
N ASP A 158 0.87 -9.96 15.61
CA ASP A 158 0.33 -10.52 16.84
C ASP A 158 -0.49 -11.79 16.58
N ILE A 159 -0.51 -12.31 15.34
CA ILE A 159 -1.30 -13.49 14.95
C ILE A 159 -1.08 -14.67 15.90
N TRP A 160 0.15 -14.89 16.37
CA TRP A 160 0.52 -15.96 17.29
C TRP A 160 -0.09 -15.86 18.69
N LYS A 161 -0.53 -14.66 19.11
CA LYS A 161 -1.16 -14.45 20.42
C LYS A 161 -2.60 -14.96 20.46
N HIS A 162 -3.26 -15.04 19.30
CA HIS A 162 -4.70 -15.31 19.22
C HIS A 162 -5.06 -16.39 18.19
N CYS A 163 -4.12 -16.78 17.34
CA CYS A 163 -4.23 -17.84 16.36
C CYS A 163 -2.95 -18.68 16.41
N TYR A 164 -3.02 -19.83 17.09
CA TYR A 164 -1.89 -20.76 17.15
C TYR A 164 -1.62 -21.42 15.78
N TYR A 165 -2.64 -21.52 14.93
CA TYR A 165 -2.56 -22.24 13.65
C TYR A 165 -3.74 -21.89 12.72
N PRO A 166 -3.54 -21.81 11.38
CA PRO A 166 -4.60 -21.43 10.44
C PRO A 166 -5.60 -22.57 10.17
N GLY A 167 -6.49 -22.83 11.14
CA GLY A 167 -7.41 -23.98 11.14
C GLY A 167 -8.19 -24.18 9.82
N HIS A 168 -8.85 -23.15 9.29
CA HIS A 168 -9.60 -23.28 8.04
C HIS A 168 -8.75 -23.66 6.82
N PHE A 169 -7.55 -23.08 6.71
CA PHE A 169 -6.64 -23.43 5.63
C PHE A 169 -6.16 -24.87 5.76
N MET A 170 -6.01 -25.33 7.00
CA MET A 170 -5.44 -26.62 7.31
C MET A 170 -6.46 -27.74 7.22
N ASP A 171 -7.71 -27.49 7.61
CA ASP A 171 -8.85 -28.37 7.31
C ASP A 171 -9.01 -28.56 5.79
N PHE A 172 -8.83 -27.48 5.02
CA PHE A 172 -8.82 -27.55 3.55
C PHE A 172 -7.68 -28.43 3.02
N LEU A 173 -6.45 -28.25 3.53
CA LEU A 173 -5.30 -29.05 3.11
C LEU A 173 -5.42 -30.53 3.53
N CYS A 174 -5.86 -30.82 4.75
CA CYS A 174 -6.09 -32.18 5.23
C CYS A 174 -7.21 -32.91 4.47
N GLY A 175 -8.17 -32.18 3.91
CA GLY A 175 -9.17 -32.75 3.01
C GLY A 175 -8.65 -33.10 1.61
N LEU A 176 -7.41 -32.72 1.29
CA LEU A 176 -6.85 -32.74 -0.06
C LEU A 176 -5.52 -33.51 -0.16
N LEU A 177 -4.73 -33.52 0.90
CA LEU A 177 -3.36 -34.01 0.93
C LEU A 177 -3.12 -34.89 2.16
N GLU A 178 -2.20 -35.84 2.03
CA GLU A 178 -1.63 -36.54 3.17
C GLU A 178 -0.78 -35.57 4.02
N LEU A 179 -0.61 -35.86 5.32
CA LEU A 179 0.08 -34.95 6.25
C LEU A 179 1.52 -34.62 5.81
N ASP A 180 2.24 -35.57 5.22
CA ASP A 180 3.61 -35.38 4.74
C ASP A 180 3.66 -34.44 3.51
N ASP A 181 2.63 -34.49 2.66
CA ASP A 181 2.51 -33.63 1.46
C ASP A 181 2.14 -32.19 1.84
N ILE A 182 1.42 -32.00 2.93
CA ILE A 182 1.06 -30.66 3.45
C ILE A 182 2.32 -29.88 3.81
N MET A 183 3.25 -30.48 4.55
CA MET A 183 4.52 -29.82 4.91
C MET A 183 5.31 -29.44 3.66
N THR A 184 5.38 -30.36 2.69
CA THR A 184 6.05 -30.12 1.40
C THR A 184 5.42 -28.96 0.64
N LEU A 185 4.08 -28.89 0.59
CA LEU A 185 3.37 -27.77 -0.03
C LEU A 185 3.65 -26.45 0.69
N GLN A 186 3.60 -26.43 2.03
CA GLN A 186 3.86 -25.22 2.81
C GLN A 186 5.27 -24.70 2.62
N GLU A 187 6.27 -25.59 2.59
CA GLU A 187 7.65 -25.24 2.31
C GLU A 187 7.80 -24.68 0.88
N TYR A 188 7.17 -25.32 -0.10
CA TYR A 188 7.14 -24.82 -1.48
C TYR A 188 6.53 -23.42 -1.58
N LEU A 189 5.38 -23.18 -0.92
CA LEU A 189 4.75 -21.86 -0.88
C LEU A 189 5.65 -20.82 -0.21
N GLY A 190 6.37 -21.20 0.85
CA GLY A 190 7.38 -20.35 1.47
C GLY A 190 8.49 -19.95 0.50
N TYR A 191 9.00 -20.88 -0.30
CA TYR A 191 9.98 -20.56 -1.35
C TYR A 191 9.43 -19.61 -2.41
N CYS A 192 8.14 -19.72 -2.78
CA CYS A 192 7.52 -18.78 -3.72
C CYS A 192 7.42 -17.34 -3.18
N MET A 193 7.41 -17.15 -1.87
CA MET A 193 7.41 -15.80 -1.25
C MET A 193 8.81 -15.16 -1.23
N ILE A 194 9.86 -15.97 -1.38
CA ILE A 194 11.24 -15.51 -1.40
C ILE A 194 11.65 -15.27 -2.86
N PRO A 195 12.22 -14.10 -3.19
CA PRO A 195 12.61 -13.76 -4.56
C PRO A 195 13.94 -14.44 -4.96
N SER A 196 13.99 -15.77 -4.87
CA SER A 196 15.17 -16.59 -5.16
C SER A 196 14.86 -17.65 -6.21
N THR A 197 15.71 -17.74 -7.24
CA THR A 197 15.59 -18.77 -8.27
C THR A 197 16.30 -20.08 -7.89
N LYS A 198 17.05 -20.09 -6.77
CA LYS A 198 17.79 -21.28 -6.31
C LYS A 198 16.85 -22.46 -5.97
N GLY A 199 15.61 -22.15 -5.61
CA GLY A 199 14.55 -23.10 -5.31
C GLY A 199 13.47 -23.20 -6.39
N GLN A 200 13.75 -22.85 -7.66
CA GLN A 200 12.80 -23.07 -8.77
C GLN A 200 12.52 -24.57 -8.94
N ALA A 201 11.61 -25.08 -8.12
CA ALA A 201 11.03 -26.39 -8.22
C ALA A 201 9.70 -26.26 -8.94
N ALA A 202 9.41 -27.17 -9.86
CA ALA A 202 8.05 -27.33 -10.35
C ALA A 202 7.29 -28.18 -9.32
N LEU A 203 6.22 -27.63 -8.74
CA LEU A 203 5.30 -28.45 -7.94
C LEU A 203 4.36 -29.21 -8.88
N PHE A 204 4.49 -30.54 -8.90
CA PHE A 204 3.54 -31.42 -9.58
C PHE A 204 2.52 -31.96 -8.59
N ILE A 205 1.27 -31.53 -8.74
CA ILE A 205 0.15 -32.09 -7.98
C ILE A 205 -0.52 -33.15 -8.84
N ILE A 206 -0.31 -34.42 -8.52
CA ILE A 206 -0.78 -35.58 -9.30
C ILE A 206 -1.94 -36.26 -8.57
N GLY A 207 -2.94 -36.73 -9.32
CA GLY A 207 -4.02 -37.57 -8.78
C GLY A 207 -5.24 -37.62 -9.70
N ASN A 208 -6.30 -38.33 -9.31
CA ASN A 208 -7.50 -38.53 -10.13
C ASN A 208 -8.39 -37.28 -10.23
N GLY A 209 -9.24 -37.21 -11.26
CA GLY A 209 -10.18 -36.10 -11.42
C GLY A 209 -11.12 -35.97 -10.21
N GLY A 210 -11.36 -34.74 -9.75
CA GLY A 210 -12.29 -34.45 -8.65
C GLY A 210 -11.67 -34.37 -7.25
N GLU A 211 -10.38 -34.66 -7.09
CA GLU A 211 -9.72 -34.62 -5.77
C GLU A 211 -9.45 -33.20 -5.26
N GLY A 212 -9.62 -32.13 -6.05
CA GLY A 212 -9.45 -30.75 -5.57
C GLY A 212 -8.17 -30.03 -5.99
N LYS A 213 -7.32 -30.64 -6.83
CA LYS A 213 -6.08 -30.04 -7.38
C LYS A 213 -6.25 -28.62 -7.94
N SER A 214 -7.33 -28.39 -8.68
CA SER A 214 -7.63 -27.07 -9.26
C SER A 214 -7.89 -26.00 -8.20
N ARG A 215 -8.36 -26.38 -6.99
CA ARG A 215 -8.61 -25.44 -5.89
C ARG A 215 -7.31 -24.93 -5.28
N ILE A 216 -6.26 -25.77 -5.18
CA ILE A 216 -4.92 -25.31 -4.78
C ILE A 216 -4.42 -24.25 -5.76
N GLY A 217 -4.56 -24.49 -7.07
CA GLY A 217 -4.14 -23.52 -8.09
C GLY A 217 -4.82 -22.15 -7.95
N VAL A 218 -6.12 -22.13 -7.62
CA VAL A 218 -6.86 -20.89 -7.33
C VAL A 218 -6.34 -20.21 -6.07
N MET A 219 -6.14 -20.97 -4.98
CA MET A 219 -5.63 -20.44 -3.72
C MET A 219 -4.22 -19.82 -3.88
N ILE A 220 -3.33 -20.49 -4.61
CA ILE A 220 -1.99 -19.96 -4.92
C ILE A 220 -2.10 -18.67 -5.73
N LYS A 221 -2.97 -18.63 -6.75
CA LYS A 221 -3.20 -17.43 -7.55
C LYS A 221 -3.70 -16.26 -6.69
N ASP A 222 -4.62 -16.51 -5.76
CA ASP A 222 -5.15 -15.47 -4.90
C ASP A 222 -4.10 -14.96 -3.89
N LEU A 223 -3.18 -15.83 -3.45
CA LEU A 223 -2.10 -15.49 -2.51
C LEU A 223 -0.99 -14.64 -3.16
N PHE A 224 -0.54 -15.01 -4.35
CA PHE A 224 0.55 -14.32 -5.06
C PHE A 224 0.06 -13.22 -5.99
N GLY A 225 -1.26 -13.10 -6.16
CA GLY A 225 -1.87 -12.15 -7.08
C GLY A 225 -1.80 -12.61 -8.54
N SER A 226 -2.41 -11.80 -9.40
CA SER A 226 -2.43 -11.96 -10.86
C SER A 226 -1.66 -10.86 -11.56
#